data_AF-A0ABD7NSE0-F1
#
_entry.id   AF-A0ABD7NSE0-F1
#
_cell.length_a   1.000
_cell.length_b   1.000
_cell.length_c   1.000
_cell.angle_alpha   90.00
_cell.angle_beta   90.00
_cell.angle_gamma   90.00
#
_symmetry.space_group_name_H-M   'P 1'
#
loop_
_entity.id
_entity.type
_entity.pdbx_description
1 polymer ?
#
loop_
_entity_poly.entity_id
_entity_poly.type
_entity_poly.pdbx_seq_one_letter_code
_entity_poly.pdbx_strand_id
1 'polypeptide(L)'
;MTQFQLALIAREVDGEVIHLRTKDGYINATAMCKSAGKLLADYTRLKTTQDFFDELSRDMGIPISELIQSFKGGRAENQGTWVHPDIAINLAQWLSPKFAVQVSRWVREWMSGERAPAELPIHLKRYMTNRGRVPHTHFSMLNELTFNLVAPLEQAGYTLPEKMVPDISEGRVFSQWLRENRGVEPKTFPTYNHEYPDGRTFPVRLYPNEYLADFKQHFNEVWLPQYAPKYFAERDQRALTLIEKIMLPDLDS
;
A
#
# COMPACT_ATOMS: atom_id res chain seq x y z
N MET A 1 -15.47 12.90 14.94
CA MET A 1 -16.05 11.68 14.32
C MET A 1 -15.02 11.13 13.35
N THR A 2 -14.33 10.06 13.73
CA THR A 2 -13.34 9.39 12.89
C THR A 2 -14.07 8.71 11.74
N GLN A 3 -13.87 9.21 10.53
CA GLN A 3 -14.45 8.61 9.32
C GLN A 3 -13.77 7.26 9.10
N PHE A 4 -14.48 6.16 9.34
CA PHE A 4 -13.96 4.80 9.10
C PHE A 4 -13.50 4.67 7.65
N GLN A 5 -12.21 4.39 7.46
CA GLN A 5 -11.64 4.11 6.14
C GLN A 5 -11.92 2.64 5.81
N LEU A 6 -12.72 2.39 4.78
CA LEU A 6 -12.86 1.05 4.22
C LEU A 6 -11.56 0.70 3.51
N ALA A 7 -10.96 -0.44 3.84
CA ALA A 7 -9.88 -1.00 3.04
C ALA A 7 -10.50 -1.66 1.80
N LEU A 8 -10.14 -1.16 0.61
CA LEU A 8 -10.75 -1.53 -0.67
C LEU A 8 -9.76 -2.21 -1.62
N ILE A 9 -10.24 -3.16 -2.40
CA ILE A 9 -9.56 -3.73 -3.58
C ILE A 9 -10.18 -3.06 -4.81
N ALA A 10 -9.36 -2.36 -5.60
CA ALA A 10 -9.80 -1.72 -6.84
C ALA A 10 -9.65 -2.67 -8.03
N ARG A 11 -10.66 -2.73 -8.90
CA ARG A 11 -10.67 -3.47 -10.16
C ARG A 11 -11.13 -2.55 -11.28
N GLU A 12 -10.34 -2.43 -12.35
CA GLU A 12 -10.70 -1.61 -13.50
C GLU A 12 -11.44 -2.45 -14.55
N VAL A 13 -12.61 -1.98 -14.98
CA VAL A 13 -13.39 -2.59 -16.07
C VAL A 13 -13.92 -1.50 -16.98
N ASP A 14 -13.49 -1.54 -18.24
CA ASP A 14 -13.95 -0.64 -19.31
C ASP A 14 -13.84 0.86 -18.91
N GLY A 15 -12.75 1.22 -18.22
CA GLY A 15 -12.45 2.58 -17.77
C GLY A 15 -13.11 3.01 -16.46
N GLU A 16 -13.89 2.14 -15.81
CA GLU A 16 -14.49 2.38 -14.51
C GLU A 16 -13.82 1.55 -13.41
N VAL A 17 -13.58 2.17 -12.25
CA VAL A 17 -13.00 1.49 -11.09
C VAL A 17 -14.12 0.95 -10.19
N ILE A 18 -14.17 -0.38 -10.06
CA ILE A 18 -15.10 -1.10 -9.20
C ILE A 18 -14.34 -1.53 -7.94
N HIS A 19 -14.88 -1.16 -6.79
CA HIS A 19 -14.27 -1.46 -5.50
C HIS A 19 -14.92 -2.67 -4.82
N LEU A 20 -14.08 -3.47 -4.16
CA LEU A 20 -14.49 -4.54 -3.26
C LEU A 20 -13.99 -4.24 -1.84
N ARG A 21 -14.82 -4.43 -0.82
CA ARG A 21 -14.43 -4.24 0.58
C ARG A 21 -13.63 -5.45 1.05
N THR A 22 -12.39 -5.22 1.48
CA THR A 22 -11.48 -6.31 1.89
C THR A 22 -12.01 -7.14 3.05
N LYS A 23 -12.75 -6.52 3.98
CA LYS A 23 -13.22 -7.14 5.22
C LYS A 23 -14.24 -8.26 5.01
N ASP A 24 -15.14 -8.10 4.03
CA ASP A 24 -16.34 -8.94 3.87
C ASP A 24 -16.75 -9.14 2.40
N GLY A 25 -15.94 -8.68 1.45
CA GLY A 25 -16.12 -8.96 0.04
C GLY A 25 -17.21 -8.15 -0.65
N TYR A 26 -17.88 -7.22 0.05
CA TYR A 26 -18.95 -6.42 -0.56
C TYR A 26 -18.44 -5.65 -1.78
N ILE A 27 -19.24 -5.61 -2.84
CA ILE A 27 -18.85 -5.01 -4.12
C ILE A 27 -19.74 -3.80 -4.43
N ASN A 28 -19.16 -2.73 -4.98
CA ASN A 28 -19.90 -1.54 -5.38
C ASN A 28 -20.75 -1.82 -6.64
N ALA A 29 -22.03 -2.14 -6.43
CA ALA A 29 -23.00 -2.43 -7.48
C ALA A 29 -23.29 -1.21 -8.37
N THR A 30 -23.24 0.00 -7.81
CA THR A 30 -23.42 1.23 -8.60
C THR A 30 -22.33 1.36 -9.66
N ALA A 31 -21.07 1.12 -9.30
CA ALA A 31 -19.95 1.14 -10.25
C ALA A 31 -20.05 0.01 -11.30
N MET A 32 -20.46 -1.20 -10.90
CA MET A 32 -20.69 -2.31 -11.84
C MET A 32 -21.75 -1.95 -12.89
N CYS A 33 -22.89 -1.44 -12.45
CA CYS A 33 -23.99 -1.02 -13.30
C CYS A 33 -23.57 0.11 -14.25
N LYS A 34 -22.83 1.11 -13.75
CA LYS A 34 -22.30 2.22 -14.55
C LYS A 34 -21.38 1.72 -15.67
N SER A 35 -20.42 0.85 -15.35
CA SER A 35 -19.50 0.24 -16.32
C SER A 35 -20.24 -0.57 -17.41
N ALA A 36 -21.32 -1.26 -17.03
CA ALA A 36 -22.16 -2.00 -17.97
C ALA A 36 -23.21 -1.15 -18.71
N GLY A 37 -23.32 0.15 -18.42
CA GLY A 37 -24.35 1.02 -19.00
C GLY A 37 -25.79 0.64 -18.63
N LYS A 38 -26.00 0.03 -17.46
CA LYS A 38 -27.31 -0.42 -16.96
C LYS A 38 -27.67 0.26 -15.65
N LEU A 39 -28.95 0.34 -15.31
CA LEU A 39 -29.40 0.89 -14.03
C LEU A 39 -29.59 -0.22 -13.00
N LEU A 40 -29.07 -0.03 -11.78
CA LEU A 40 -29.27 -0.98 -10.68
C LEU A 40 -30.76 -1.17 -10.36
N ALA A 41 -31.55 -0.11 -10.50
CA ALA A 41 -33.00 -0.15 -10.32
C ALA A 41 -33.70 -1.16 -11.25
N ASP A 42 -33.18 -1.36 -12.47
CA ASP A 42 -33.74 -2.31 -13.42
C ASP A 42 -33.54 -3.75 -12.98
N TYR A 43 -32.41 -4.04 -12.35
CA TYR A 43 -32.13 -5.34 -11.76
C TYR A 43 -32.98 -5.58 -10.51
N THR A 44 -33.02 -4.62 -9.59
CA THR A 44 -33.72 -4.79 -8.31
C THR A 44 -35.22 -4.91 -8.46
N ARG A 45 -35.83 -4.38 -9.54
CA ARG A 45 -37.29 -4.50 -9.75
C ARG A 45 -37.75 -5.85 -10.31
N LEU A 46 -36.84 -6.71 -10.78
CA LEU A 46 -37.22 -8.00 -11.34
C LEU A 46 -37.72 -8.93 -10.25
N LYS A 47 -38.84 -9.63 -10.52
CA LYS A 47 -39.40 -10.61 -9.57
C LYS A 47 -38.40 -11.71 -9.23
N THR A 48 -37.68 -12.22 -10.22
CA THR A 48 -36.61 -13.21 -10.03
C THR A 48 -35.50 -12.72 -9.09
N THR A 49 -35.17 -11.43 -9.15
CA THR A 49 -34.15 -10.82 -8.29
C THR A 49 -34.66 -10.64 -6.87
N GLN A 50 -35.92 -10.22 -6.70
CA GLN A 50 -36.56 -10.15 -5.38
C GLN A 50 -36.65 -11.53 -4.73
N ASP A 51 -37.06 -12.56 -5.48
CA ASP A 51 -37.11 -13.93 -4.99
C ASP A 51 -35.72 -14.44 -4.57
N PHE A 52 -34.68 -14.08 -5.33
CA PHE A 52 -33.30 -14.39 -4.97
C PHE A 52 -32.86 -13.69 -3.67
N PHE A 53 -33.22 -12.41 -3.47
CA PHE A 53 -32.90 -11.69 -2.23
C PHE A 53 -33.62 -12.29 -1.02
N ASP A 54 -34.89 -12.64 -1.17
CA ASP A 54 -35.68 -13.27 -0.11
C ASP A 54 -35.10 -14.63 0.29
N GLU A 55 -34.70 -15.44 -0.70
CA GLU A 55 -34.09 -16.76 -0.44
C GLU A 55 -32.72 -16.61 0.24
N LEU A 56 -31.86 -15.75 -0.28
CA LEU A 56 -30.53 -15.53 0.29
C LEU A 56 -30.61 -14.97 1.72
N SER A 57 -31.52 -14.03 1.96
CA SER A 57 -31.77 -13.46 3.29
C SER A 57 -32.23 -14.53 4.28
N ARG A 58 -33.10 -15.44 3.84
CA ARG A 58 -33.57 -16.57 4.66
C ARG A 58 -32.47 -17.56 4.97
N ASP A 59 -31.69 -17.96 3.97
CA ASP A 59 -30.59 -18.93 4.11
C ASP A 59 -29.50 -18.42 5.06
N MET A 60 -29.09 -17.15 4.88
CA MET A 60 -28.03 -16.54 5.70
C MET A 60 -28.51 -16.08 7.09
N GLY A 61 -29.82 -15.93 7.30
CA GLY A 61 -30.38 -15.42 8.55
C GLY A 61 -30.11 -13.93 8.81
N ILE A 62 -29.82 -13.14 7.76
CA ILE A 62 -29.60 -11.68 7.84
C ILE A 62 -30.58 -10.94 6.93
N PRO A 63 -31.06 -9.73 7.33
CA PRO A 63 -32.03 -8.98 6.54
C PRO A 63 -31.45 -8.47 5.22
N ILE A 64 -32.31 -8.28 4.21
CA ILE A 64 -31.93 -7.74 2.89
C ILE A 64 -31.22 -6.37 3.01
N SER A 65 -31.58 -5.56 4.00
CA SER A 65 -30.91 -4.27 4.27
C SER A 65 -29.45 -4.40 4.70
N GLU A 66 -29.04 -5.56 5.22
CA GLU A 66 -27.63 -5.85 5.49
C GLU A 66 -26.92 -6.39 4.25
N LEU A 67 -27.61 -7.19 3.44
CA LEU A 67 -27.11 -7.70 2.16
C LEU A 67 -26.88 -6.59 1.12
N ILE A 68 -27.66 -5.51 1.19
CA ILE A 68 -27.62 -4.36 0.27
C ILE A 68 -27.49 -3.06 1.07
N GLN A 69 -26.29 -2.48 1.07
CA GLN A 69 -25.95 -1.30 1.88
C GLN A 69 -25.80 -0.08 0.97
N SER A 70 -26.57 0.98 1.22
CA SER A 70 -26.47 2.23 0.45
C SER A 70 -25.82 3.33 1.26
N PHE A 71 -24.68 3.85 0.79
CA PHE A 71 -23.95 4.95 1.42
C PHE A 71 -24.04 6.21 0.57
N LYS A 72 -24.39 7.33 1.21
CA LYS A 72 -24.51 8.65 0.59
C LYS A 72 -23.69 9.66 1.40
N GLY A 73 -22.95 10.52 0.70
CA GLY A 73 -22.05 11.51 1.32
C GLY A 73 -20.70 10.93 1.77
N GLY A 74 -19.77 11.80 2.13
CA GLY A 74 -18.39 11.42 2.47
C GLY A 74 -17.49 11.21 1.23
N ARG A 75 -16.44 10.39 1.37
CA ARG A 75 -15.47 10.14 0.29
C ARG A 75 -16.11 9.43 -0.90
N ALA A 76 -15.78 9.86 -2.12
CA ALA A 76 -16.43 9.42 -3.35
C ALA A 76 -16.34 7.90 -3.56
N GLU A 77 -15.18 7.30 -3.23
CA GLU A 77 -14.93 5.86 -3.38
C GLU A 77 -15.79 4.97 -2.48
N ASN A 78 -16.33 5.51 -1.38
CA ASN A 78 -17.18 4.78 -0.44
C ASN A 78 -18.68 4.91 -0.80
N GLN A 79 -19.03 5.85 -1.68
CA GLN A 79 -20.43 6.11 -2.01
C GLN A 79 -21.00 5.06 -2.97
N GLY A 80 -22.33 4.96 -2.96
CA GLY A 80 -23.09 4.06 -3.82
C GLY A 80 -23.72 2.91 -3.05
N THR A 81 -24.28 1.98 -3.80
CA THR A 81 -24.89 0.75 -3.27
C THR A 81 -23.88 -0.38 -3.33
N TRP A 82 -23.62 -0.97 -2.17
CA TRP A 82 -22.72 -2.09 -1.96
C TRP A 82 -23.53 -3.33 -1.67
N VAL A 83 -23.17 -4.44 -2.33
CA VAL A 83 -23.92 -5.69 -2.23
C VAL A 83 -23.04 -6.83 -1.77
N HIS A 84 -23.64 -7.77 -1.03
CA HIS A 84 -23.04 -9.03 -0.62
C HIS A 84 -22.40 -9.78 -1.82
N PRO A 85 -21.28 -10.52 -1.65
CA PRO A 85 -20.63 -11.26 -2.73
C PRO A 85 -21.57 -12.11 -3.60
N ASP A 86 -22.52 -12.84 -3.00
CA ASP A 86 -23.47 -13.66 -3.75
C ASP A 86 -24.46 -12.83 -4.58
N ILE A 87 -24.88 -11.67 -4.07
CA ILE A 87 -25.68 -10.71 -4.84
C ILE A 87 -24.82 -10.11 -5.95
N ALA A 88 -23.55 -9.82 -5.70
CA ALA A 88 -22.66 -9.29 -6.73
C ALA A 88 -22.51 -10.28 -7.90
N ILE A 89 -22.38 -11.58 -7.63
CA ILE A 89 -22.34 -12.63 -8.66
C ILE A 89 -23.65 -12.68 -9.43
N ASN A 90 -24.80 -12.68 -8.75
CA ASN A 90 -26.11 -12.72 -9.40
C ASN A 90 -26.36 -11.46 -10.26
N LEU A 91 -26.04 -10.27 -9.74
CA LEU A 91 -26.07 -9.02 -10.48
C LEU A 91 -25.16 -9.09 -11.71
N ALA A 92 -23.95 -9.62 -11.56
CA ALA A 92 -22.99 -9.73 -12.65
C ALA A 92 -23.50 -10.62 -13.79
N GLN A 93 -24.20 -11.72 -13.48
CA GLN A 93 -24.87 -12.56 -14.47
C GLN A 93 -25.92 -11.79 -15.26
N TRP A 94 -26.71 -10.94 -14.60
CA TRP A 94 -27.71 -10.10 -15.25
C TRP A 94 -27.08 -8.97 -16.09
N LEU A 95 -25.94 -8.42 -15.65
CA LEU A 95 -25.23 -7.36 -16.37
C LEU A 95 -24.71 -7.87 -17.72
N SER A 96 -23.90 -8.92 -17.74
CA SER A 96 -23.47 -9.60 -18.98
C SER A 96 -22.67 -10.87 -18.68
N PRO A 97 -22.48 -11.78 -19.66
CA PRO A 97 -21.59 -12.93 -19.49
C PRO A 97 -20.15 -12.54 -19.11
N LYS A 98 -19.64 -11.41 -19.64
CA LYS A 98 -18.31 -10.86 -19.30
C LYS A 98 -18.25 -10.49 -17.82
N PHE A 99 -19.26 -9.82 -17.28
CA PHE A 99 -19.34 -9.49 -15.86
C PHE A 99 -19.47 -10.74 -15.00
N ALA A 100 -20.33 -11.70 -15.39
CA ALA A 100 -20.54 -12.95 -14.68
C ALA A 100 -19.22 -13.67 -14.39
N VAL A 101 -18.35 -13.81 -15.39
CA VAL A 101 -17.05 -14.47 -15.25
C VAL A 101 -16.09 -13.65 -14.38
N GLN A 102 -16.00 -12.34 -14.61
CA GLN A 102 -15.05 -11.48 -13.88
C GLN A 102 -15.38 -11.40 -12.39
N VAL A 103 -16.64 -11.10 -12.05
CA VAL A 103 -17.04 -10.91 -10.65
C VAL A 103 -16.98 -12.23 -9.89
N SER A 104 -17.39 -13.34 -10.51
CA SER A 104 -17.23 -14.67 -9.91
C SER A 104 -15.76 -15.00 -9.61
N ARG A 105 -14.83 -14.58 -10.49
CA ARG A 105 -13.40 -14.73 -10.27
C ARG A 105 -12.93 -13.84 -9.10
N TRP A 106 -13.34 -12.58 -9.05
CA TRP A 106 -12.95 -11.67 -7.96
C TRP A 106 -13.43 -12.15 -6.60
N VAL A 107 -14.68 -12.62 -6.52
CA VAL A 107 -15.24 -13.18 -5.28
C VAL A 107 -14.47 -14.43 -4.87
N ARG A 108 -14.14 -15.32 -5.81
CA ARG A 108 -13.32 -16.51 -5.53
C ARG A 108 -11.92 -16.15 -5.05
N GLU A 109 -11.24 -15.20 -5.69
CA GLU A 109 -9.92 -14.70 -5.29
C GLU A 109 -9.97 -14.07 -3.88
N TRP A 110 -11.02 -13.31 -3.59
CA TRP A 110 -11.23 -12.75 -2.25
C TRP A 110 -11.44 -13.85 -1.21
N MET A 111 -12.30 -14.84 -1.49
CA MET A 111 -12.60 -15.97 -0.60
C MET A 111 -11.41 -16.89 -0.37
N SER A 112 -10.59 -17.15 -1.39
CA SER A 112 -9.43 -18.04 -1.27
C SER A 112 -8.31 -17.43 -0.45
N GLY A 113 -8.38 -16.13 -0.15
CA GLY A 113 -7.25 -15.41 0.46
C GLY A 113 -6.04 -15.32 -0.48
N GLU A 114 -6.16 -15.78 -1.74
CA GLU A 114 -5.24 -15.47 -2.82
C GLU A 114 -5.45 -14.00 -3.17
N ARG A 115 -4.97 -13.12 -2.28
CA ARG A 115 -4.48 -11.83 -2.72
C ARG A 115 -3.53 -12.16 -3.86
N ALA A 116 -3.84 -11.71 -5.07
CA ALA A 116 -2.79 -11.47 -6.06
C ALA A 116 -1.65 -10.83 -5.25
N PRO A 117 -0.47 -11.47 -5.16
CA PRO A 117 0.55 -11.07 -4.20
C PRO A 117 0.69 -9.57 -4.36
N ALA A 118 0.31 -8.81 -3.31
CA ALA A 118 0.34 -7.36 -3.37
C ALA A 118 1.74 -7.05 -3.88
N GLU A 119 1.82 -6.44 -5.07
CA GLU A 119 3.09 -6.34 -5.75
C GLU A 119 4.01 -5.61 -4.79
N LEU A 120 5.03 -6.31 -4.28
CA LEU A 120 5.86 -5.79 -3.20
C LEU A 120 6.37 -4.42 -3.65
N PRO A 121 6.23 -3.37 -2.82
CA PRO A 121 6.79 -2.06 -3.12
C PRO A 121 8.23 -2.21 -3.60
N ILE A 122 8.58 -1.45 -4.64
CA ILE A 122 9.82 -1.62 -5.39
C ILE A 122 11.08 -1.59 -4.50
N HIS A 123 11.07 -0.77 -3.44
CA HIS A 123 12.15 -0.69 -2.47
C HIS A 123 12.22 -1.95 -1.56
N LEU A 124 11.10 -2.60 -1.25
CA LEU A 124 11.07 -3.87 -0.51
C LEU A 124 11.57 -5.01 -1.39
N LYS A 125 11.20 -5.02 -2.68
CA LYS A 125 11.81 -5.93 -3.67
C LYS A 125 13.33 -5.73 -3.71
N ARG A 126 13.80 -4.47 -3.83
CA ARG A 126 15.22 -4.13 -3.84
C ARG A 126 15.95 -4.56 -2.56
N TYR A 127 15.33 -4.39 -1.39
CA TYR A 127 15.87 -4.91 -0.13
C TYR A 127 15.96 -6.45 -0.15
N MET A 128 14.89 -7.14 -0.55
CA MET A 128 14.84 -8.60 -0.59
C MET A 128 15.86 -9.21 -1.57
N THR A 129 16.08 -8.56 -2.71
CA THR A 129 17.13 -8.97 -3.67
C THR A 129 18.53 -8.90 -3.05
N ASN A 130 18.78 -7.93 -2.16
CA ASN A 130 20.13 -7.65 -1.65
C ASN A 130 20.40 -8.14 -0.22
N ARG A 131 19.37 -8.46 0.58
CA ARG A 131 19.54 -8.82 2.00
C ARG A 131 20.53 -9.96 2.25
N GLY A 132 20.60 -10.95 1.34
CA GLY A 132 21.52 -12.08 1.45
C GLY A 132 22.98 -11.73 1.16
N ARG A 133 23.24 -10.54 0.61
CA ARG A 133 24.58 -10.04 0.25
C ARG A 133 25.19 -9.17 1.35
N VAL A 134 24.41 -8.79 2.36
CA VAL A 134 24.87 -8.00 3.50
C VAL A 134 25.21 -8.96 4.66
N PRO A 135 26.49 -9.10 5.05
CA PRO A 135 26.86 -9.95 6.17
C PRO A 135 26.24 -9.46 7.49
N HIS A 136 25.97 -10.37 8.42
CA HIS A 136 25.41 -10.02 9.75
C HIS A 136 26.30 -9.09 10.59
N THR A 137 27.56 -8.88 10.19
CA THR A 137 28.52 -7.97 10.83
C THR A 137 28.45 -6.53 10.30
N HIS A 138 27.66 -6.28 9.26
CA HIS A 138 27.55 -4.98 8.59
C HIS A 138 26.09 -4.64 8.30
N PHE A 139 25.84 -3.36 8.03
CA PHE A 139 24.58 -2.86 7.51
C PHE A 139 24.78 -2.13 6.17
N SER A 140 23.68 -1.92 5.45
CA SER A 140 23.65 -1.07 4.25
C SER A 140 22.66 0.06 4.44
N MET A 141 22.89 1.19 3.77
CA MET A 141 21.98 2.35 3.83
C MET A 141 20.54 1.98 3.44
N LEU A 142 20.36 1.09 2.47
CA LEU A 142 19.03 0.62 2.10
C LEU A 142 18.36 -0.20 3.20
N ASN A 143 19.10 -1.10 3.86
CA ASN A 143 18.55 -1.91 4.94
C ASN A 143 18.01 -1.00 6.04
N GLU A 144 18.82 -0.03 6.46
CA GLU A 144 18.42 0.86 7.54
C GLU A 144 17.30 1.81 7.14
N LEU A 145 17.32 2.39 5.93
CA LEU A 145 16.21 3.22 5.47
C LEU A 145 14.92 2.44 5.25
N THR A 146 15.03 1.13 4.96
CA THR A 146 13.84 0.28 4.85
C THR A 146 13.09 0.23 6.18
N PHE A 147 13.80 0.11 7.31
CA PHE A 147 13.20 0.09 8.64
C PHE A 147 12.85 1.48 9.17
N ASN A 148 13.75 2.45 9.01
CA ASN A 148 13.66 3.74 9.70
C ASN A 148 12.90 4.81 8.91
N LEU A 149 12.58 4.58 7.64
CA LEU A 149 11.87 5.57 6.79
C LEU A 149 10.74 4.94 5.99
N VAL A 150 11.06 3.91 5.22
CA VAL A 150 10.14 3.30 4.27
C VAL A 150 8.98 2.61 4.98
N ALA A 151 9.25 1.73 5.95
CA ALA A 151 8.20 1.01 6.66
C ALA A 151 7.22 1.96 7.40
N PRO A 152 7.68 3.02 8.10
CA PRO A 152 6.78 4.04 8.65
C PRO A 152 5.93 4.76 7.59
N LEU A 153 6.49 5.08 6.41
CA LEU A 153 5.75 5.71 5.33
C LEU A 153 4.67 4.78 4.75
N GLU A 154 5.00 3.50 4.54
CA GLU A 154 4.04 2.49 4.10
C GLU A 154 2.91 2.30 5.13
N GLN A 155 3.25 2.27 6.43
CA GLN A 155 2.27 2.20 7.51
C GLN A 155 1.35 3.44 7.51
N ALA A 156 1.87 4.61 7.13
CA ALA A 156 1.09 5.84 6.95
C ALA A 156 0.30 5.89 5.62
N GLY A 157 0.32 4.82 4.83
CA GLY A 157 -0.41 4.73 3.56
C GLY A 157 0.26 5.51 2.42
N TYR A 158 1.58 5.66 2.47
CA TYR A 158 2.38 6.30 1.42
C TYR A 158 3.47 5.35 0.93
N THR A 159 3.37 4.97 -0.34
CA THR A 159 4.39 4.15 -1.00
C THR A 159 5.45 5.05 -1.62
N LEU A 160 6.68 4.95 -1.10
CA LEU A 160 7.81 5.75 -1.56
C LEU A 160 8.22 5.37 -3.00
N PRO A 161 8.18 6.30 -3.98
CA PRO A 161 8.63 6.03 -5.34
C PRO A 161 10.10 5.61 -5.41
N GLU A 162 10.46 4.72 -6.33
CA GLU A 162 11.84 4.18 -6.46
C GLU A 162 12.91 5.27 -6.53
N LYS A 163 12.65 6.30 -7.34
CA LYS A 163 13.55 7.44 -7.56
C LYS A 163 13.69 8.39 -6.36
N MET A 164 12.94 8.13 -5.28
CA MET A 164 12.88 8.98 -4.08
C MET A 164 13.46 8.31 -2.84
N VAL A 165 14.03 7.10 -2.95
CA VAL A 165 14.73 6.49 -1.82
C VAL A 165 16.02 7.29 -1.54
N PRO A 166 16.19 7.86 -0.33
CA PRO A 166 17.30 8.79 -0.06
C PRO A 166 18.60 8.10 0.39
N ASP A 167 18.82 6.84 0.03
CA ASP A 167 19.99 6.04 0.45
C ASP A 167 21.34 6.64 0.05
N ILE A 168 21.42 7.21 -1.14
CA ILE A 168 22.62 7.93 -1.60
C ILE A 168 22.81 9.23 -0.81
N SER A 169 21.72 9.95 -0.53
CA SER A 169 21.78 11.22 0.21
C SER A 169 22.22 10.97 1.64
N GLU A 170 21.54 10.07 2.34
CA GLU A 170 21.86 9.72 3.72
C GLU A 170 23.26 9.12 3.81
N GLY A 171 23.62 8.21 2.91
CA GLY A 171 24.96 7.62 2.89
C GLY A 171 26.08 8.66 2.70
N ARG A 172 25.83 9.76 1.98
CA ARG A 172 26.81 10.86 1.83
C ARG A 172 26.95 11.66 3.13
N VAL A 173 25.84 12.07 3.73
CA VAL A 173 25.82 12.88 4.95
C VAL A 173 26.40 12.08 6.12
N PHE A 174 25.95 10.84 6.31
CA PHE A 174 26.49 9.97 7.37
C PHE A 174 27.98 9.67 7.17
N SER A 175 28.43 9.48 5.93
CA SER A 175 29.87 9.27 5.68
C SER A 175 30.71 10.49 6.04
N GLN A 176 30.16 11.70 5.87
CA GLN A 176 30.81 12.93 6.33
C GLN A 176 30.80 13.00 7.86
N TRP A 177 29.66 12.71 8.47
CA TRP A 177 29.53 12.69 9.92
C TRP A 177 30.54 11.74 10.59
N LEU A 178 30.76 10.54 10.04
CA LEU A 178 31.75 9.59 10.55
C LEU A 178 33.19 10.14 10.49
N ARG A 179 33.55 10.86 9.42
CA ARG A 179 34.86 11.50 9.33
C ARG A 179 35.05 12.57 10.42
N GLU A 180 34.01 13.37 10.64
CA GLU A 180 34.05 14.51 11.57
C GLU A 180 33.95 14.09 13.05
N ASN A 181 33.17 13.05 13.36
CA ASN A 181 32.81 12.70 14.75
C ASN A 181 33.45 11.39 15.25
N ARG A 182 33.93 10.54 14.34
CA ARG A 182 34.59 9.27 14.66
C ARG A 182 36.02 9.18 14.11
N GLY A 183 36.43 10.12 13.25
CA GLY A 183 37.76 10.10 12.63
C GLY A 183 37.96 8.92 11.66
N VAL A 184 36.87 8.32 11.18
CA VAL A 184 36.88 7.13 10.31
C VAL A 184 36.61 7.54 8.87
N GLU A 185 37.28 6.91 7.91
CA GLU A 185 37.06 7.13 6.47
C GLU A 185 36.23 6.00 5.86
N PRO A 186 34.92 6.18 5.62
CA PRO A 186 34.07 5.12 5.08
C PRO A 186 34.44 4.65 3.67
N LYS A 187 35.27 5.40 2.93
CA LYS A 187 35.80 4.91 1.64
C LYS A 187 36.65 3.65 1.77
N THR A 188 37.19 3.35 2.94
CA THR A 188 37.97 2.12 3.18
C THR A 188 37.09 0.93 3.53
N PHE A 189 35.79 1.12 3.73
CA PHE A 189 34.87 0.04 4.07
C PHE A 189 34.67 -0.92 2.89
N PRO A 190 34.44 -2.21 3.15
CA PRO A 190 34.15 -3.18 2.10
C PRO A 190 32.87 -2.80 1.34
N THR A 191 32.76 -3.30 0.11
CA THR A 191 31.58 -3.10 -0.73
C THR A 191 30.96 -4.42 -1.15
N TYR A 192 29.67 -4.42 -1.45
CA TYR A 192 28.99 -5.52 -2.12
C TYR A 192 28.35 -5.05 -3.44
N ASN A 193 28.13 -5.99 -4.36
CA ASN A 193 27.42 -5.74 -5.60
C ASN A 193 25.90 -5.65 -5.31
N HIS A 194 25.38 -4.43 -5.30
CA HIS A 194 23.98 -4.13 -5.08
C HIS A 194 23.20 -4.18 -6.40
N GLU A 195 22.15 -5.00 -6.45
CA GLU A 195 21.34 -5.23 -7.64
C GLU A 195 20.00 -4.50 -7.55
N TYR A 196 19.66 -3.74 -8.59
CA TYR A 196 18.35 -3.11 -8.76
C TYR A 196 17.37 -4.09 -9.41
N PRO A 197 16.05 -3.92 -9.22
CA PRO A 197 15.04 -4.80 -9.81
C PRO A 197 15.08 -4.89 -11.36
N ASP A 198 15.69 -3.91 -12.03
CA ASP A 198 15.92 -3.89 -13.47
C ASP A 198 17.24 -4.56 -13.92
N GLY A 199 17.96 -5.20 -13.00
CA GLY A 199 19.21 -5.92 -13.24
C GLY A 199 20.47 -5.06 -13.18
N ARG A 200 20.37 -3.73 -13.05
CA ARG A 200 21.56 -2.88 -12.88
C ARG A 200 22.26 -3.22 -11.56
N THR A 201 23.59 -3.25 -11.59
CA THR A 201 24.40 -3.58 -10.40
C THR A 201 25.44 -2.50 -10.13
N PHE A 202 25.58 -2.09 -8.86
CA PHE A 202 26.55 -1.09 -8.43
C PHE A 202 27.29 -1.53 -7.15
N PRO A 203 28.59 -1.22 -7.00
CA PRO A 203 29.28 -1.45 -5.75
C PRO A 203 28.79 -0.46 -4.68
N VAL A 204 28.26 -0.97 -3.57
CA VAL A 204 27.73 -0.18 -2.46
C VAL A 204 28.45 -0.55 -1.16
N ARG A 205 28.71 0.46 -0.31
CA ARG A 205 29.42 0.28 0.97
C ARG A 205 28.65 -0.60 1.95
N LEU A 206 29.38 -1.46 2.63
CA LEU A 206 28.98 -2.18 3.84
C LEU A 206 29.53 -1.42 5.04
N TYR A 207 28.64 -0.87 5.87
CA TYR A 207 29.03 -0.15 7.08
C TYR A 207 29.17 -1.14 8.23
N PRO A 208 30.30 -1.20 8.95
CA PRO A 208 30.44 -2.07 10.11
C PRO A 208 29.39 -1.77 11.19
N ASN A 209 28.84 -2.82 11.83
CA ASN A 209 27.79 -2.66 12.84
C ASN A 209 28.22 -1.88 14.08
N GLU A 210 29.52 -1.69 14.31
CA GLU A 210 30.02 -0.79 15.37
C GLU A 210 29.49 0.65 15.21
N TYR A 211 29.19 1.08 13.97
CA TYR A 211 28.61 2.40 13.68
C TYR A 211 27.09 2.39 13.54
N LEU A 212 26.41 1.28 13.87
CA LEU A 212 24.95 1.19 13.71
C LEU A 212 24.22 2.10 14.70
N ALA A 213 24.71 2.19 15.94
CA ALA A 213 24.17 3.13 16.94
C ALA A 213 24.36 4.59 16.48
N ASP A 214 25.55 4.91 15.98
CA ASP A 214 25.87 6.21 15.40
C ASP A 214 24.94 6.56 14.24
N PHE A 215 24.68 5.60 13.34
CA PHE A 215 23.75 5.77 12.23
C PHE A 215 22.35 6.11 12.74
N LYS A 216 21.82 5.35 13.72
CA LYS A 216 20.48 5.61 14.26
C LYS A 216 20.37 6.99 14.88
N GLN A 217 21.38 7.40 15.65
CA GLN A 217 21.42 8.73 16.24
C GLN A 217 21.49 9.81 15.15
N HIS A 218 22.44 9.70 14.23
CA HIS A 218 22.61 10.63 13.11
C HIS A 218 21.34 10.75 12.27
N PHE A 219 20.72 9.63 11.92
CA PHE A 219 19.53 9.62 11.08
C PHE A 219 18.40 10.42 11.73
N ASN A 220 18.15 10.21 13.03
CA ASN A 220 17.04 10.87 13.74
C ASN A 220 17.34 12.31 14.15
N GLU A 221 18.59 12.62 14.55
CA GLU A 221 18.94 13.94 15.11
C GLU A 221 19.50 14.92 14.07
N VAL A 222 20.00 14.41 12.94
CA VAL A 222 20.68 15.21 11.91
C VAL A 222 19.96 15.09 10.57
N TRP A 223 19.93 13.89 9.99
CA TRP A 223 19.45 13.74 8.62
C TRP A 223 17.95 14.02 8.49
N LEU A 224 17.14 13.38 9.32
CA LEU A 224 15.69 13.51 9.29
C LEU A 224 15.22 14.97 9.53
N PRO A 225 15.71 15.72 10.53
CA PRO A 225 15.30 17.11 10.72
C PRO A 225 15.87 18.08 9.68
N GLN A 226 17.13 17.91 9.27
CA GLN A 226 17.85 18.97 8.51
C GLN A 226 17.92 18.73 7.01
N TYR A 227 17.88 17.46 6.59
CA TYR A 227 18.08 17.05 5.19
C TYR A 227 16.83 16.46 4.57
N ALA A 228 16.02 15.70 5.31
CA ALA A 228 14.79 15.13 4.75
C ALA A 228 13.82 16.21 4.25
N PRO A 229 13.54 17.32 4.97
CA PRO A 229 12.64 18.34 4.48
C PRO A 229 13.08 18.92 3.14
N LYS A 230 14.37 19.21 2.98
CA LYS A 230 14.95 19.72 1.73
C LYS A 230 14.86 18.67 0.63
N TYR A 231 15.18 17.41 0.95
CA TYR A 231 15.16 16.30 -0.01
C TYR A 231 13.75 16.03 -0.57
N PHE A 232 12.72 16.15 0.28
CA PHE A 232 11.33 15.85 -0.07
C PHE A 232 10.53 17.06 -0.53
N ALA A 233 10.79 18.28 -0.02
CA ALA A 233 10.09 19.50 -0.45
C ALA A 233 10.24 19.75 -1.96
N GLU A 234 11.42 19.44 -2.51
CA GLU A 234 11.68 19.60 -3.95
C GLU A 234 11.03 18.50 -4.82
N ARG A 235 10.48 17.43 -4.21
CA ARG A 235 10.10 16.20 -4.92
C ARG A 235 8.68 15.71 -4.67
N ASP A 236 8.16 15.86 -3.45
CA ASP A 236 6.81 15.44 -3.03
C ASP A 236 6.38 16.08 -1.70
N GLN A 237 5.44 17.03 -1.76
CA GLN A 237 4.88 17.71 -0.59
C GLN A 237 4.08 16.77 0.34
N ARG A 238 3.50 15.68 -0.20
CA ARG A 238 2.75 14.69 0.58
C ARG A 238 3.70 13.84 1.42
N ALA A 239 4.85 13.47 0.86
CA ALA A 239 5.90 12.78 1.62
C ALA A 239 6.40 13.65 2.79
N LEU A 240 6.63 14.94 2.53
CA LEU A 240 7.10 15.89 3.55
C LEU A 240 6.14 15.95 4.76
N THR A 241 4.84 16.09 4.50
CA THR A 241 3.82 16.18 5.56
C THR A 241 3.72 14.91 6.42
N LEU A 242 4.05 13.75 5.84
CA LEU A 242 4.05 12.48 6.55
C LEU A 242 5.35 12.26 7.32
N ILE A 243 6.48 12.69 6.76
CA ILE A 243 7.78 12.60 7.43
C ILE A 243 7.79 13.44 8.71
N GLU A 244 7.25 14.66 8.68
CA GLU A 244 7.10 15.51 9.86
C GLU A 244 6.26 14.84 10.97
N LYS A 245 5.31 13.96 10.61
CA LYS A 245 4.49 13.17 11.55
C LYS A 245 5.15 11.86 11.98
N ILE A 246 6.09 11.34 11.21
CA ILE A 246 6.86 10.12 11.48
C ILE A 246 8.07 10.42 12.36
N MET A 247 8.57 11.66 12.37
CA MET A 247 9.54 12.12 13.38
C MET A 247 8.98 11.74 14.75
N LEU A 248 9.77 10.95 15.49
CA LEU A 248 9.34 10.35 16.75
C LEU A 248 8.68 11.42 17.64
N PRO A 249 7.59 11.10 18.34
CA PRO A 249 7.07 11.99 19.36
C PRO A 249 8.21 12.27 20.34
N ASP A 250 8.42 13.55 20.65
CA ASP A 250 9.21 13.91 21.82
C ASP A 250 8.67 13.09 22.99
N LEU A 251 9.55 12.49 23.80
CA LEU A 251 9.17 11.71 25.00
C LEU A 251 8.35 12.54 26.02
N ASP A 252 8.19 13.84 25.74
CA ASP A 252 7.46 14.83 26.53
C ASP A 252 6.05 15.15 25.98
N SER A 253 5.50 14.32 25.07
CA SER A 253 4.13 14.48 24.52
C SER A 253 3.09 13.50 25.05
#